data_AF-A0A7Z9L4D6-F1
#
_entry.id   AF-A0A7Z9L4D6-F1
#
_cell.length_a   1.000
_cell.length_b   1.000
_cell.length_c   1.000
_cell.angle_alpha   90.00
_cell.angle_beta   90.00
_cell.angle_gamma   90.00
#
_symmetry.space_group_name_H-M   'P 1'
#
loop_
_entity.id
_entity.type
_entity.pdbx_description
1 polymer ?
#
loop_
_entity_poly.entity_id
_entity_poly.type
_entity_poly.pdbx_seq_one_letter_code
_entity_poly.pdbx_strand_id
1 'polypeptide(L)' 'MLEVHIFDMESDLYGKHMTVGFSEQVRGDMVFSNATDLARQIKDDVRHARQALGTHAET' A
#
# COMPACT_ATOMS: atom_id res chain seq x y z
N MET A 1 3.25 14.64 5.26
CA MET A 1 3.41 13.40 6.04
C MET A 1 3.33 12.25 5.07
N LEU A 2 4.19 11.23 5.20
CA LEU A 2 4.18 10.04 4.35
C LEU A 2 3.71 8.85 5.20
N GLU A 3 2.70 8.13 4.72
CA GLU A 3 2.22 6.90 5.32
C GLU A 3 2.53 5.74 4.37
N VAL A 4 3.09 4.65 4.90
CA VAL A 4 3.51 3.49 4.10
C VAL A 4 2.82 2.26 4.66
N HIS A 5 2.06 1.58 3.81
CA HIS A 5 1.53 0.26 4.11
C HIS A 5 2.51 -0.79 3.56
N ILE A 6 3.17 -1.54 4.46
CA ILE A 6 4.12 -2.59 4.08
C ILE A 6 3.36 -3.91 3.95
N PHE A 7 3.44 -4.53 2.78
CA PHE A 7 2.71 -5.76 2.48
C PHE A 7 3.20 -6.94 3.31
N ASP A 8 2.26 -7.82 3.67
CA ASP A 8 2.50 -9.14 4.30
C ASP A 8 3.38 -9.10 5.55
N MET A 9 3.40 -7.96 6.25
CA MET A 9 4.26 -7.76 7.40
C MET A 9 3.49 -7.16 8.58
N GLU A 10 3.66 -7.78 9.73
CA GLU A 10 3.18 -7.29 11.03
C GLU A 10 4.39 -7.16 11.97
N SER A 11 5.11 -6.04 11.89
CA SER A 11 6.26 -5.78 12.75
C SER A 11 6.27 -4.34 13.27
N ASP A 12 6.87 -4.16 14.45
CA ASP A 12 7.12 -2.83 15.01
C ASP A 12 8.41 -2.24 14.42
N LEU A 13 8.25 -1.14 13.69
CA LEU A 13 9.35 -0.41 13.04
C LEU A 13 9.68 0.92 13.72
N TYR A 14 9.10 1.25 14.89
CA TYR A 14 9.40 2.48 15.58
C TYR A 14 10.91 2.58 15.92
N GLY A 15 11.52 3.73 15.61
CA GLY A 15 12.94 3.97 15.81
C GLY A 15 13.89 3.27 14.82
N LYS A 16 13.36 2.53 13.84
CA LYS A 16 14.16 1.95 12.76
C LYS A 16 14.31 2.92 11.59
N HIS A 17 15.47 2.90 10.94
CA HIS A 17 15.69 3.66 9.70
C HIS A 17 15.16 2.87 8.50
N MET A 18 14.44 3.55 7.60
CA MET A 18 13.90 2.98 6.36
C MET A 18 14.19 3.90 5.19
N THR A 19 14.47 3.32 4.03
CA THR A 19 14.58 4.04 2.75
C THR A 19 13.34 3.74 1.91
N VAL A 20 12.73 4.77 1.32
CA VAL A 20 11.54 4.63 0.47
C VAL A 20 11.91 5.05 -0.96
N GLY A 21 11.61 4.17 -1.93
CA GLY A 21 11.72 4.45 -3.35
C GLY A 21 10.35 4.40 -4.01
N PHE A 22 10.09 5.30 -4.96
CA PHE A 22 8.85 5.33 -5.73
C PHE A 22 9.04 4.58 -7.05
N SER A 23 8.13 3.67 -7.38
CA SER A 23 8.17 2.87 -8.62
C SER A 23 7.10 3.32 -9.63
N GLU A 24 5.83 3.32 -9.23
CA GLU A 24 4.69 3.68 -10.06
C GLU A 24 3.64 4.42 -9.23
N GLN A 25 2.88 5.31 -9.86
CA GLN A 25 1.70 5.92 -9.26
C GLN A 25 0.48 5.00 -9.46
N VAL A 26 -0.03 4.42 -8.36
CA VAL A 26 -1.20 3.53 -8.39
C VAL A 26 -2.52 4.32 -8.55
N ARG A 27 -2.66 5.45 -7.84
CA ARG A 27 -3.89 6.24 -7.81
C ARG A 27 -3.64 7.70 -7.41
N GLY A 28 -4.56 8.59 -7.76
CA GLY A 28 -4.63 9.96 -7.23
C GLY A 28 -5.46 10.06 -5.95
N ASP A 29 -5.65 11.27 -5.43
CA ASP A 29 -6.43 11.51 -4.21
C ASP A 29 -7.93 11.23 -4.43
N MET A 30 -8.57 10.64 -3.42
CA MET A 30 -10.00 10.34 -3.41
C MET A 30 -10.57 10.54 -2.01
N VAL A 31 -11.82 11.00 -1.95
CA VAL A 31 -12.60 11.11 -0.71
C VAL A 31 -13.50 9.88 -0.61
N PHE A 32 -13.56 9.29 0.59
CA PHE A 32 -14.43 8.15 0.88
C PHE A 32 -15.49 8.57 1.89
N SER A 33 -16.72 8.13 1.66
CA SER A 33 -17.87 8.43 2.54
C SER A 33 -17.82 7.65 3.86
N ASN A 34 -17.09 6.53 3.90
CA ASN A 34 -16.95 5.69 5.09
C ASN A 34 -15.67 4.83 5.04
N ALA A 35 -15.33 4.23 6.19
CA ALA A 35 -14.15 3.39 6.33
C ALA A 35 -14.20 2.09 5.51
N THR A 36 -15.39 1.53 5.27
CA THR A 36 -15.55 0.30 4.47
C THR A 36 -15.16 0.53 3.01
N ASP A 37 -15.53 1.67 2.45
CA ASP A 37 -15.19 2.05 1.08
C ASP A 37 -13.69 2.33 0.94
N LEU A 38 -13.09 3.03 1.91
CA LEU A 38 -11.64 3.21 1.98
C LEU A 38 -10.91 1.85 2.05
N ALA A 39 -11.36 0.95 2.94
CA ALA A 39 -10.74 -0.37 3.10
C ALA A 39 -10.84 -1.22 1.82
N ARG A 40 -11.95 -1.12 1.08
CA ARG A 40 -12.09 -1.77 -0.23
C ARG A 40 -11.11 -1.19 -1.24
N GLN A 41 -11.01 0.13 -1.32
CA GLN A 41 -10.08 0.79 -2.24
C GLN A 41 -8.62 0.44 -1.91
N ILE A 42 -8.23 0.41 -0.64
CA ILE A 42 -6.88 0.00 -0.23
C ILE A 42 -6.56 -1.42 -0.71
N LYS A 43 -7.51 -2.36 -0.63
CA LYS A 43 -7.30 -3.73 -1.16
C LYS A 43 -7.07 -3.73 -2.67
N ASP A 44 -7.76 -2.87 -3.41
CA ASP A 44 -7.61 -2.75 -4.85
C ASP A 44 -6.26 -2.09 -5.20
N ASP A 45 -5.88 -1.04 -4.47
CA ASP A 45 -4.59 -0.35 -4.59
C ASP A 45 -3.41 -1.32 -4.33
N VAL A 46 -3.53 -2.21 -3.33
CA VAL A 46 -2.55 -3.27 -3.04
C VAL A 46 -2.43 -4.25 -4.21
N ARG A 47 -3.54 -4.67 -4.82
CA ARG A 47 -3.51 -5.60 -5.97
C ARG A 47 -2.79 -4.96 -7.16
N HIS A 48 -3.09 -3.71 -7.50
CA HIS A 48 -2.40 -2.99 -8.57
C HIS A 48 -0.92 -2.82 -8.24
N ALA A 49 -0.56 -2.36 -7.03
CA ALA A 49 0.83 -2.20 -6.62
C ALA A 49 1.65 -3.49 -6.79
N ARG A 50 1.09 -4.65 -6.41
CA ARG A 50 1.76 -5.95 -6.62
C ARG A 50 1.95 -6.30 -8.09
N GLN A 51 0.96 -6.01 -8.93
CA GLN A 51 1.07 -6.20 -10.38
C GLN A 51 2.13 -5.29 -10.98
N ALA A 52 2.17 -4.01 -10.59
CA ALA A 52 3.17 -3.03 -11.04
C ALA A 52 4.60 -3.42 -10.63
N LEU A 53 4.78 -3.99 -9.43
CA LEU A 53 6.06 -4.50 -8.95
C LEU A 53 6.46 -5.85 -9.56
N GLY A 54 5.58 -6.49 -10.36
CA GLY A 54 5.81 -7.84 -10.90
C GLY A 54 5.86 -8.92 -9.82
N THR A 55 5.38 -8.64 -8.61
CA THR A 55 5.35 -9.60 -7.50
C THR A 55 4.09 -10.45 -7.61
N HIS A 56 4.23 -11.69 -8.05
CA HIS A 56 3.17 -12.69 -7.90
C HIS A 56 3.15 -13.15 -6.44
N ALA A 57 2.06 -12.88 -5.72
CA ALA A 57 1.82 -13.57 -4.46
C ALA A 57 1.64 -15.06 -4.79
N GLU A 58 2.48 -15.92 -4.20
CA GLU A 58 2.37 -17.36 -4.36
C GLU A 58 0.99 -17.84 -3.89
N THR A 59 0.50 -18.89 -4.55
CA THR A 59 -0.87 -19.42 -4.50
C THR A 59 -1.19 -20.12 -3.18
#